data_AF-A0A847PM22-F1
#
_entry.id   AF-A0A847PM22-F1
#
_cell.length_a   1.000
_cell.length_b   1.000
_cell.length_c   1.000
_cell.angle_alpha   90.00
_cell.angle_beta   90.00
_cell.angle_gamma   90.00
#
_symmetry.space_group_name_H-M   'P 1'
#
loop_
_entity.id
_entity.type
_entity.pdbx_description
1 polymer ?
#
loop_
_entity_poly.entity_id
_entity_poly.type
_entity_poly.pdbx_seq_one_letter_code
_entity_poly.pdbx_strand_id
1 'polypeptide(L)'
;MDYIELAKKCGFDVAVKLLPEKLVARKDIRDMCKEDKCGVFGKNWTCPPECGTLEECERKMRQYKNGILLQKVGNLSRVIDVKAYIKIEKEYRESLLKLQQK
;
A
#
# COMPACT_ATOMS: atom_id res chain seq x y z
N MET A 1 11.22 -3.84 -19.52
CA MET A 1 10.41 -2.63 -19.28
C MET A 1 10.68 -2.17 -17.87
N ASP A 2 11.15 -0.94 -17.68
CA ASP A 2 11.45 -0.42 -16.34
C ASP A 2 10.16 0.11 -15.69
N TYR A 3 9.59 -0.69 -14.78
CA TYR A 3 8.38 -0.34 -14.04
C TYR A 3 8.57 0.88 -13.13
N ILE A 4 9.81 1.17 -12.69
CA ILE A 4 10.10 2.34 -11.86
C ILE A 4 9.98 3.61 -12.70
N GLU A 5 10.59 3.62 -13.89
CA GLU A 5 10.50 4.74 -14.82
C GLU A 5 9.05 4.97 -15.29
N LEU A 6 8.34 3.87 -15.56
CA LEU A 6 6.91 3.93 -15.92
C LEU A 6 6.06 4.56 -14.79
N ALA A 7 6.25 4.12 -13.55
CA ALA A 7 5.52 4.66 -12.41
C ALA A 7 5.77 6.16 -12.23
N LYS A 8 7.02 6.62 -12.39
CA LYS A 8 7.35 8.06 -12.35
C LYS A 8 6.63 8.82 -13.46
N LYS A 9 6.61 8.29 -14.69
CA LYS A 9 5.86 8.87 -15.82
C LYS A 9 4.34 8.93 -15.56
N CYS A 10 3.81 7.99 -14.78
CA CYS A 10 2.38 7.96 -14.42
C CYS A 10 2.00 8.95 -13.32
N GLY A 11 2.96 9.57 -12.62
CA GLY A 11 2.71 10.63 -11.64
C GLY A 11 3.12 10.31 -10.21
N PHE A 12 3.81 9.19 -9.95
CA PHE A 12 4.38 8.90 -8.63
C PHE A 12 5.68 9.68 -8.40
N ASP A 13 5.83 10.27 -7.21
CA ASP A 13 7.01 11.08 -6.86
C ASP A 13 8.20 10.17 -6.53
N VAL A 14 7.93 9.05 -5.86
CA VAL A 14 8.93 8.02 -5.55
C VAL A 14 8.41 6.66 -6.02
N ALA A 15 9.27 5.94 -6.73
CA ALA A 15 9.07 4.56 -7.12
C ALA A 15 10.40 3.82 -6.95
N VAL A 16 10.38 2.70 -6.24
CA VAL A 16 11.58 1.90 -5.96
C VAL A 16 11.30 0.41 -6.04
N LYS A 17 12.33 -0.39 -6.29
CA LYS A 17 12.22 -1.85 -6.27
C LYS A 17 11.93 -2.32 -4.83
N LEU A 18 10.89 -3.11 -4.67
CA LEU A 18 10.59 -3.84 -3.45
C LEU A 18 11.03 -5.29 -3.62
N LEU A 19 11.74 -5.81 -2.62
CA LEU A 19 12.12 -7.22 -2.55
C LEU A 19 11.16 -7.93 -1.60
N PRO A 20 10.26 -8.80 -2.09
CA PRO A 20 9.26 -9.46 -1.24
C PRO A 20 9.87 -10.32 -0.12
N GLU A 21 11.11 -10.77 -0.27
CA GLU A 21 11.88 -11.46 0.77
C GLU A 21 12.08 -10.62 2.05
N LYS A 22 12.09 -9.28 1.93
CA LYS A 22 12.27 -8.36 3.07
C LYS A 22 10.98 -8.09 3.84
N LEU A 23 9.83 -8.53 3.32
CA LEU A 23 8.53 -8.34 3.98
C LEU A 23 8.37 -9.36 5.11
N VAL A 24 7.92 -8.91 6.27
CA VAL A 24 7.71 -9.74 7.46
C VAL A 24 6.26 -9.57 7.93
N ALA A 25 5.55 -10.67 8.15
CA ALA A 25 4.20 -10.62 8.70
C ALA A 25 4.27 -10.53 10.23
N ARG A 26 4.02 -9.33 10.74
CA ARG A 26 4.18 -9.00 12.16
C ARG A 26 2.94 -9.35 12.99
N LYS A 27 3.13 -10.17 14.03
CA LYS A 27 2.05 -10.55 14.97
C LYS A 27 1.50 -9.36 15.76
N ASP A 28 2.38 -8.47 16.21
CA ASP A 28 1.97 -7.29 16.97
C ASP A 28 1.05 -6.37 16.15
N ILE A 29 1.32 -6.20 14.85
CA ILE A 29 0.42 -5.46 13.95
C ILE A 29 -0.92 -6.18 13.79
N ARG A 30 -0.92 -7.52 13.69
CA ARG A 30 -2.15 -8.32 13.61
C ARG A 30 -3.00 -8.23 14.87
N ASP A 31 -2.36 -8.17 16.03
CA ASP A 31 -3.05 -8.00 17.31
C ASP A 31 -3.65 -6.60 17.43
N MET A 32 -2.95 -5.55 16.98
CA MET A 32 -3.51 -4.20 16.90
C MET A 32 -4.75 -4.10 16.00
N CYS A 33 -4.86 -4.92 14.95
CA CYS A 33 -6.08 -4.95 14.13
C CYS A 33 -7.33 -5.35 14.92
N LYS A 34 -7.19 -6.21 15.95
CA LYS A 34 -8.31 -6.66 16.79
C LYS A 34 -8.87 -5.56 17.68
N GLU A 35 -8.10 -4.50 17.92
CA GLU A 35 -8.57 -3.31 18.64
C GLU A 35 -9.56 -2.48 17.80
N ASP A 36 -9.68 -2.78 16.50
CA ASP A 36 -10.59 -2.14 15.54
C ASP A 36 -10.58 -0.61 15.56
N LYS A 37 -9.42 0.01 15.83
CA LYS A 37 -9.26 1.48 15.83
C LYS A 37 -9.60 2.13 14.48
N CYS A 38 -9.51 1.38 13.39
CA CYS A 38 -9.93 1.83 12.05
C CYS A 38 -11.39 1.51 11.71
N GLY A 39 -12.09 0.70 12.51
CA GLY A 39 -13.52 0.39 12.36
C GLY A 39 -13.87 -0.57 11.24
N VAL A 40 -12.90 -1.31 10.68
CA VAL A 40 -13.09 -2.20 9.51
C VAL A 40 -12.66 -3.65 9.75
N PHE A 41 -12.29 -4.02 10.97
CA PHE A 41 -11.94 -5.41 11.31
C PHE A 41 -13.11 -6.36 11.03
N GLY A 42 -12.87 -7.43 10.27
CA GLY A 42 -13.91 -8.37 9.85
C GLY A 42 -14.98 -7.83 8.90
N LYS A 43 -14.81 -6.62 8.32
CA LYS A 43 -15.81 -5.98 7.45
C LYS A 43 -15.46 -5.97 5.97
N ASN A 44 -14.29 -6.47 5.58
CA ASN A 44 -13.86 -6.55 4.18
C ASN A 44 -12.85 -7.68 3.97
N TRP A 45 -12.58 -8.00 2.70
CA TRP A 45 -11.68 -9.07 2.26
C TRP A 45 -10.19 -8.79 2.50
N THR A 46 -9.81 -7.56 2.86
CA THR A 46 -8.41 -7.19 3.12
C THR A 46 -8.07 -7.21 4.60
N CYS A 47 -9.08 -7.24 5.48
CA CYS A 47 -8.92 -7.27 6.92
C CYS A 47 -8.94 -8.73 7.44
N PRO A 48 -8.33 -8.98 8.62
CA PRO A 48 -8.51 -10.26 9.28
C PRO A 48 -9.99 -10.46 9.70
N PRO A 49 -10.48 -11.72 9.73
CA PRO A 49 -9.76 -12.95 9.38
C PRO A 49 -9.65 -13.23 7.87
N GLU A 50 -10.40 -12.52 7.01
CA GLU A 50 -10.52 -12.80 5.57
C GLU A 50 -9.19 -12.74 4.80
N CYS A 51 -8.24 -11.92 5.23
CA CYS A 51 -6.91 -11.87 4.62
C CYS A 51 -6.08 -13.16 4.81
N GLY A 52 -6.50 -14.07 5.69
CA GLY A 52 -5.82 -15.31 6.05
C GLY A 52 -4.90 -15.20 7.27
N THR A 53 -4.24 -16.31 7.63
CA THR A 53 -3.26 -16.36 8.73
C THR A 53 -1.98 -15.60 8.38
N LEU A 54 -1.12 -15.34 9.38
CA LEU A 54 0.17 -14.69 9.12
C LEU A 54 1.06 -15.56 8.24
N GLU A 55 1.06 -16.87 8.47
CA GLU A 55 1.81 -17.86 7.69
C GLU A 55 1.34 -17.89 6.24
N GLU A 56 0.02 -17.82 6.01
CA GLU A 56 -0.55 -17.71 4.67
C GLU A 56 -0.16 -16.42 3.97
N CYS A 57 -0.18 -15.29 4.69
CA CYS A 57 0.29 -14.00 4.17
C CYS A 57 1.77 -14.08 3.77
N GLU A 58 2.63 -14.63 4.63
CA GLU A 58 4.06 -14.80 4.31
C GLU A 58 4.26 -15.68 3.09
N ARG A 59 3.62 -16.86 3.07
CA ARG A 59 3.70 -17.77 1.93
C ARG A 59 3.28 -17.09 0.64
N LYS A 60 2.18 -16.32 0.64
CA LYS A 60 1.73 -15.53 -0.52
C LYS A 60 2.78 -14.50 -0.94
N MET A 61 3.36 -13.75 0.00
CA MET A 61 4.42 -12.77 -0.31
C MET A 61 5.65 -13.43 -0.94
N ARG A 62 6.05 -14.62 -0.46
CA ARG A 62 7.23 -15.34 -0.98
C ARG A 62 7.05 -15.93 -2.38
N GLN A 63 5.84 -15.98 -2.91
CA GLN A 63 5.60 -16.40 -4.31
C GLN A 63 6.10 -15.35 -5.32
N TYR A 64 6.28 -14.09 -4.89
CA TYR A 64 6.72 -13.01 -5.75
C TYR A 64 8.24 -12.80 -5.64
N LYS A 65 8.93 -12.73 -6.78
CA LYS A 65 10.38 -12.46 -6.84
C LYS A 65 10.73 -10.98 -6.86
N ASN A 66 9.83 -10.15 -7.36
CA ASN A 66 10.02 -8.71 -7.50
C ASN A 66 8.72 -7.99 -7.13
N GLY A 67 8.85 -6.78 -6.59
CA GLY A 67 7.77 -5.86 -6.39
C GLY A 67 8.21 -4.43 -6.64
N ILE A 68 7.26 -3.51 -6.55
CA ILE A 68 7.48 -2.08 -6.65
C ILE A 68 6.82 -1.40 -5.45
N LEU A 69 7.51 -0.45 -4.83
CA LEU A 69 6.95 0.42 -3.82
C LEU A 69 6.72 1.80 -4.46
N LEU A 70 5.49 2.28 -4.36
CA LEU A 70 5.03 3.53 -4.95
C LEU A 70 4.65 4.49 -3.84
N GLN A 71 5.05 5.75 -3.97
CA GLN A 71 4.69 6.79 -3.02
C GLN A 71 4.36 8.10 -3.74
N LYS A 72 3.28 8.73 -3.27
CA LYS A 72 2.91 10.11 -3.58
C LYS A 72 3.24 10.97 -2.37
N VAL A 73 3.95 12.07 -2.60
CA VAL A 73 4.32 13.04 -1.59
C VAL A 73 3.46 14.28 -1.81
N GLY A 74 2.90 14.81 -0.73
CA GLY A 74 2.14 16.05 -0.80
C GLY A 74 2.44 16.97 0.36
N ASN A 75 2.27 18.27 0.10
CA ASN A 75 2.52 19.33 1.06
C ASN A 75 1.25 19.63 1.86
N LEU A 76 1.41 19.79 3.17
CA LEU A 76 0.33 20.14 4.08
C LEU A 76 0.45 21.61 4.47
N SER A 77 -0.67 22.33 4.52
CA SER A 77 -0.68 23.73 4.99
C SER A 77 -0.67 23.87 6.51
N ARG A 78 -0.96 22.78 7.22
CA ARG A 78 -1.12 22.69 8.68
C ARG A 78 -0.96 21.24 9.14
N VAL A 79 -0.83 21.04 10.46
CA VAL A 79 -0.62 19.70 11.05
C VAL A 79 -1.71 18.70 10.67
N ILE A 80 -2.97 19.14 10.65
CA ILE A 80 -4.13 18.33 10.23
C ILE A 80 -4.77 19.01 9.01
N ASP A 81 -4.46 18.52 7.82
CA ASP A 81 -4.94 19.08 6.55
C ASP A 81 -5.75 18.05 5.76
N VAL A 82 -7.02 17.91 6.15
CA VAL A 82 -7.96 16.96 5.53
C VAL A 82 -8.10 17.20 4.02
N LYS A 83 -8.07 18.46 3.58
CA LYS A 83 -8.17 18.81 2.15
C LYS A 83 -6.95 18.32 1.39
N ALA A 84 -5.75 18.52 1.95
CA ALA A 84 -4.53 17.99 1.36
C ALA A 84 -4.55 16.45 1.32
N TYR A 85 -4.96 15.77 2.40
CA TYR A 85 -5.04 14.30 2.43
C TYR A 85 -5.92 13.75 1.30
N ILE A 86 -7.15 14.27 1.16
CA ILE A 86 -8.09 13.85 0.11
C ILE A 86 -7.51 14.13 -1.29
N LYS A 87 -6.88 15.31 -1.48
CA LYS A 87 -6.28 15.67 -2.76
C LYS A 87 -5.15 14.70 -3.14
N ILE A 88 -4.22 14.45 -2.21
CA ILE A 88 -3.07 13.55 -2.43
C ILE A 88 -3.55 12.13 -2.72
N GLU A 89 -4.56 11.65 -1.98
CA GLU A 89 -5.17 10.34 -2.20
C GLU A 89 -5.79 10.23 -3.60
N LYS A 90 -6.50 11.27 -4.05
CA LYS A 90 -7.08 11.32 -5.40
C LYS A 90 -5.99 11.26 -6.47
N GLU A 91 -4.94 12.07 -6.37
CA GLU A 91 -3.82 12.08 -7.31
C GLU A 91 -3.08 10.73 -7.33
N TYR A 92 -2.92 10.09 -6.17
CA TYR A 92 -2.37 8.73 -6.06
C TYR A 92 -3.23 7.73 -6.84
N ARG A 93 -4.55 7.74 -6.65
CA ARG A 93 -5.47 6.82 -7.35
C ARG A 93 -5.45 7.01 -8.85
N GLU A 94 -5.46 8.26 -9.32
CA GLU A 94 -5.36 8.58 -10.75
C GLU A 94 -4.05 8.06 -11.36
N SER A 95 -2.93 8.23 -10.64
CA SER A 95 -1.62 7.73 -11.06
C SER A 95 -1.59 6.20 -11.12
N LEU A 96 -2.22 5.53 -10.15
CA LEU A 96 -2.33 4.08 -10.10
C LEU A 96 -3.17 3.53 -11.26
N LEU A 97 -4.31 4.15 -11.57
CA LEU A 97 -5.15 3.76 -12.71
C LEU A 97 -4.41 3.89 -14.05
N LYS A 98 -3.61 4.96 -14.22
CA LYS A 98 -2.77 5.14 -15.42
C LYS A 98 -1.69 4.06 -15.54
N LEU A 99 -1.13 3.62 -14.42
CA LEU A 99 -0.12 2.58 -14.38
C LEU A 99 -0.71 1.20 -14.71
N GLN A 100 -1.94 0.89 -14.25
CA GLN A 100 -2.60 -0.39 -14.50
C GLN A 100 -3.07 -0.59 -15.96
N GLN A 101 -3.25 0.50 -16.70
CA GLN A 101 -3.70 0.48 -18.10
C GLN A 101 -2.55 0.32 -19.12
N LYS A 102 -1.31 0.17 -18.66
CA LYS A 102 -0.10 0.09 -19.49
C LYS A 102 0.63 -1.22 -19.27
#